data_AF-A0AA41VZX0-F1
#
_entry.id   AF-A0AA41VZX0-F1
#
_cell.length_a   1.000
_cell.length_b   1.000
_cell.length_c   1.000
_cell.angle_alpha   90.00
_cell.angle_beta   90.00
_cell.angle_gamma   90.00
#
_symmetry.space_group_name_H-M   'P 1'
#
loop_
_entity.id
_entity.type
_entity.pdbx_description
1 polymer ?
#
loop_
_entity_poly.entity_id
_entity_poly.type
_entity_poly.pdbx_seq_one_letter_code
_entity_poly.pdbx_strand_id
1 'polypeptide(L)' 'VTVMLMSLKAGNLGLNMVAACHVILLDLWWNPTTEDQAVDRAHRIGQTRPVTVTRLTVKDTVEDRILALQ' A
#
# COMPACT_ATOMS: atom_id res chain seq x y z
N VAL A 1 13.47 -6.63 -13.73
CA VAL A 1 12.54 -6.29 -12.62
C VAL A 1 11.51 -5.32 -13.19
N THR A 2 10.22 -5.57 -12.99
CA THR A 2 9.15 -4.70 -13.48
C THR A 2 8.52 -3.96 -12.29
N VAL A 3 8.36 -2.64 -12.42
CA VAL A 3 7.82 -1.78 -11.36
C VAL A 3 6.62 -1.03 -11.92
N MET A 4 5.54 -0.98 -11.15
CA MET A 4 4.38 -0.13 -11.40
C MET A 4 4.37 0.98 -10.35
N LEU A 5 4.32 2.24 -10.79
CA LEU A 5 4.15 3.39 -9.92
C LEU A 5 2.72 3.89 -10.04
N MET A 6 2.09 4.17 -8.91
CA MET A 6 0.74 4.72 -8.87
C MET A 6 0.56 5.55 -7.60
N SER A 7 -0.36 6.50 -7.63
CA SER A 7 -0.77 7.19 -6.42
C SER A 7 -1.62 6.27 -5.54
N LEU A 8 -1.56 6.46 -4.22
CA LEU A 8 -2.38 5.70 -3.27
C LEU A 8 -3.88 5.82 -3.57
N LYS A 9 -4.33 7.03 -3.93
CA LYS A 9 -5.73 7.28 -4.32
C LYS A 9 -6.16 6.48 -5.55
N ALA A 10 -5.28 6.34 -6.55
CA ALA A 10 -5.56 5.52 -7.72
C ALA A 10 -5.52 4.02 -7.39
N GLY A 11 -4.59 3.59 -6.52
CA GLY A 11 -4.51 2.21 -6.02
C GLY A 11 -5.78 1.78 -5.28
N ASN A 12 -6.45 2.73 -4.65
CA ASN A 12 -7.72 2.49 -3.97
C ASN A 12 -8.91 2.22 -4.94
N LEU A 13 -8.79 2.53 -6.23
CA LEU A 13 -9.90 2.48 -7.19
C LEU A 13 -9.78 1.29 -8.15
N GLY A 14 -10.76 0.38 -8.13
CA GLY A 14 -11.18 -0.53 -9.21
C GLY A 14 -10.16 -1.49 -9.87
N LEU A 15 -8.86 -1.37 -9.65
CA LEU A 15 -7.82 -2.12 -10.36
C LEU A 15 -7.55 -3.49 -9.73
N ASN A 16 -7.26 -4.48 -10.57
CA ASN A 16 -6.82 -5.80 -10.13
C ASN A 16 -5.29 -5.91 -10.27
N MET A 17 -4.58 -6.14 -9.15
CA MET A 17 -3.11 -6.11 -9.10
C MET A 17 -2.51 -7.45 -8.67
N VAL A 18 -3.19 -8.57 -8.95
CA VAL A 18 -2.74 -9.94 -8.63
C VAL A 18 -1.32 -10.27 -9.17
N ALA A 19 -0.87 -9.61 -10.23
CA ALA A 19 0.49 -9.78 -10.75
C ALA A 19 1.58 -9.22 -9.79
N ALA A 20 1.24 -8.30 -8.89
CA ALA A 20 2.15 -7.74 -7.91
C ALA A 20 2.10 -8.53 -6.59
N CYS A 21 3.27 -8.87 -6.04
CA CYS A 21 3.40 -9.55 -4.75
C CYS A 21 4.29 -8.78 -3.75
N HIS A 22 4.90 -7.67 -4.18
CA HIS A 22 5.64 -6.75 -3.33
C HIS A 22 5.04 -5.37 -3.48
N VAL A 23 4.51 -4.82 -2.38
CA VAL A 23 3.91 -3.48 -2.33
C VAL A 23 4.78 -2.62 -1.43
N ILE A 24 5.20 -1.46 -1.92
CA ILE A 24 5.96 -0.47 -1.16
C ILE A 24 5.09 0.77 -1.05
N LEU A 25 4.70 1.11 0.17
CA LEU A 25 3.99 2.34 0.48
C LEU A 25 5.04 3.40 0.84
N LEU A 26 5.14 4.42 -0.01
CA LEU A 26 6.09 5.53 0.15
C LEU A 26 5.51 6.68 0.98
N ASP A 27 4.19 6.82 0.99
CA ASP A 27 3.48 7.90 1.66
C ASP A 27 2.50 7.29 2.66
N LEU A 28 2.34 7.92 3.82
CA LEU A 28 1.34 7.53 4.82
C LEU A 28 0.04 8.31 4.66
N TRP A 29 -1.08 7.64 4.96
CA TRP A 29 -2.40 8.23 4.94
C TRP A 29 -3.10 8.06 6.29
N TRP A 30 -3.52 9.16 6.90
CA TRP A 30 -4.23 9.17 8.20
C TRP A 30 -5.40 8.19 8.37
N ASN A 31 -6.02 7.71 7.28
CA ASN A 31 -7.07 6.69 7.33
C ASN A 31 -6.49 5.35 6.86
N PRO A 32 -6.28 4.38 7.77
CA PRO A 32 -5.64 3.10 7.45
C PRO A 32 -6.42 2.31 6.38
N THR A 33 -7.75 2.44 6.36
CA THR A 33 -8.63 1.76 5.40
C THR A 33 -8.27 2.08 3.95
N THR A 34 -7.73 3.27 3.68
CA THR A 34 -7.32 3.65 2.32
C THR A 34 -6.06 2.88 1.87
N GLU A 35 -5.12 2.65 2.79
CA GLU A 35 -3.93 1.85 2.54
C GLU A 35 -4.28 0.38 2.39
N ASP A 36 -5.08 -0.16 3.31
CA ASP A 36 -5.52 -1.55 3.29
C ASP A 36 -6.27 -1.87 1.99
N GLN A 37 -7.19 -0.99 1.59
CA GLN A 37 -7.98 -1.18 0.38
C GLN A 37 -7.14 -1.16 -0.91
N ALA A 38 -6.02 -0.42 -0.92
CA ALA A 38 -5.05 -0.43 -2.01
C ALA A 38 -4.19 -1.71 -2.00
N VAL A 39 -3.76 -2.17 -0.82
CA VAL A 39 -3.03 -3.44 -0.64
C VAL A 39 -3.89 -4.64 -1.06
N ASP A 40 -5.17 -4.65 -0.73
CA ASP A 40 -6.14 -5.69 -1.07
C ASP A 40 -6.32 -5.90 -2.58
N ARG A 41 -5.85 -4.97 -3.41
CA ARG A 41 -5.82 -5.15 -4.87
C ARG A 41 -4.72 -6.11 -5.31
N ALA A 42 -3.60 -6.15 -4.59
CA ALA A 42 -2.54 -7.13 -4.77
C ALA A 42 -2.82 -8.42 -3.99
N HIS A 43 -3.34 -8.28 -2.76
CA HIS A 43 -3.82 -9.38 -1.92
C HIS A 43 -5.27 -9.76 -2.28
N ARG A 44 -5.44 -10.29 -3.49
CA ARG A 44 -6.76 -10.59 -4.06
C ARG A 44 -6.88 -12.04 -4.54
N ILE A 45 -8.12 -12.49 -4.72
CA ILE A 45 -8.44 -13.78 -5.34
C ILE A 45 -7.67 -13.92 -6.66
N GLY A 46 -6.94 -15.04 -6.80
CA GLY A 46 -6.05 -15.33 -7.93
C GLY A 46 -4.56 -15.11 -7.62
N GLN A 47 -4.23 -14.50 -6.48
CA GLN A 47 -2.85 -14.43 -5.99
C GLN A 47 -2.39 -15.79 -5.49
N THR A 48 -1.23 -16.25 -5.98
CA THR A 48 -0.62 -17.54 -5.60
C THR A 48 0.68 -17.37 -4.83
N ARG A 49 1.22 -16.14 -4.76
CA ARG A 49 2.44 -15.81 -4.03
C ARG A 49 2.12 -15.01 -2.77
N PRO A 50 2.90 -15.14 -1.69
CA PRO A 50 2.73 -14.30 -0.51
C PRO A 50 2.90 -12.83 -0.90
N VAL A 51 1.96 -11.98 -0.48
CA VAL A 51 2.04 -10.53 -0.69
C VAL A 51 2.79 -9.91 0.48
N THR A 52 3.93 -9.29 0.19
CA THR A 52 4.72 -8.55 1.18
C THR A 52 4.45 -7.07 1.04
N VAL A 53 4.06 -6.42 2.13
CA VAL A 53 3.84 -4.97 2.18
C VAL A 53 4.92 -4.34 3.05
N THR A 54 5.65 -3.39 2.50
CA THR A 54 6.64 -2.58 3.23
C THR A 54 6.18 -1.14 3.26
N ARG A 55 6.09 -0.55 4.45
CA ARG A 55 5.86 0.88 4.65
C ARG A 55 7.19 1.54 4.94
N LEU A 56 7.53 2.58 4.17
CA LEU A 56 8.68 3.42 4.47
C LEU A 56 8.21 4.59 5.32
N THR A 57 8.84 4.77 6.47
CA THR A 57 8.54 5.88 7.37
C THR A 57 9.83 6.51 7.89
N VAL A 58 9.76 7.80 8.17
CA VAL A 58 10.86 8.60 8.70
C VAL A 58 10.56 9.00 10.14
N LYS A 59 11.39 8.49 11.05
CA LYS A 59 11.30 8.80 12.48
C LYS A 59 11.57 10.28 12.76
N ASP A 60 10.97 10.76 13.83
CA ASP A 60 11.06 12.12 14.34
C ASP A 60 10.52 13.15 13.34
N THR A 61 9.46 12.79 12.61
CA THR A 61 8.81 13.66 11.62
C THR A 61 7.29 13.74 11.82
N VAL A 62 6.60 14.45 10.91
CA VAL A 62 5.13 14.49 10.92
C VAL A 62 4.51 13.10 10.75
N GLU A 63 5.23 12.17 10.15
CA GLU A 63 4.78 10.79 9.91
C GLU A 63 4.46 10.04 11.20
N ASP A 64 5.22 10.26 12.28
CA ASP A 64 4.94 9.63 13.57
C ASP A 64 3.56 10.04 14.12
N ARG A 65 3.17 11.30 13.89
CA ARG A 65 1.84 11.79 14.27
C ARG A 65 0.75 11.19 13.40
N ILE A 66 1.02 10.96 12.11
CA ILE A 66 0.08 10.30 11.20
C ILE A 66 -0.12 8.84 11.63
N LEU A 67 0.97 8.12 11.94
CA LEU A 67 0.92 6.74 12.44
C LEU A 67 0.15 6.63 13.78
N ALA A 68 0.27 7.62 14.66
CA ALA A 68 -0.48 7.65 15.91
C ALA A 68 -1.98 7.90 15.72
N LEU A 69 -2.40 8.42 14.56
CA LEU A 69 -3.80 8.66 14.20
C LEU A 69 -4.44 7.48 13.43
N GLN A 70 -3.63 6.63 12.81
CA GLN A 70 -4.07 5.43 12.07
C GLN A 70 -4.56 4.34 13.03
#